data_AF-A0A6P0Y077-F1
#
_entry.id   AF-A0A6P0Y077-F1
#
_cell.length_a   1.000
_cell.length_b   1.000
_cell.length_c   1.000
_cell.angle_alpha   90.00
_cell.angle_beta   90.00
_cell.angle_gamma   90.00
#
_symmetry.space_group_name_H-M   'P 1'
#
loop_
_entity.id
_entity.type
_entity.pdbx_description
1 polymer ?
#
loop_
_entity_poly.entity_id
_entity_poly.type
_entity_poly.pdbx_seq_one_letter_code
_entity_poly.pdbx_strand_id
1 'polypeptide(L)'
;MNRGAWLKLENYERSLIKEHGKICTITGPYYEKSLAMVKLTNSDETHAVPNGYWKIIKYADNKVEGYLYEQDTPCNSDFKLGKISVEEIESFTKFNIN
;
A
#
# COMPACT_ATOMS: atom_id res chain seq x y z
N MET A 1 11.16 -2.34 2.75
CA MET A 1 9.95 -2.04 1.94
C MET A 1 10.23 -1.14 0.70
N ASN A 2 10.56 0.14 0.86
CA ASN A 2 10.51 1.15 -0.22
C ASN A 2 11.35 0.82 -1.48
N ARG A 3 12.62 0.43 -1.32
CA ARG A 3 13.51 0.06 -2.44
C ARG A 3 13.28 -1.35 -2.99
N GLY A 4 12.29 -2.07 -2.46
CA GLY A 4 12.02 -3.48 -2.73
C GLY A 4 10.65 -3.70 -3.35
N ALA A 5 9.78 -4.40 -2.62
CA ALA A 5 8.42 -4.75 -3.05
C ALA A 5 7.61 -3.52 -3.53
N TRP A 6 7.74 -2.37 -2.89
CA TRP A 6 7.02 -1.15 -3.28
C TRP A 6 7.42 -0.65 -4.67
N LEU A 7 8.73 -0.52 -4.94
CA LEU A 7 9.24 -0.16 -6.26
C LEU A 7 8.84 -1.18 -7.34
N LYS A 8 8.86 -2.48 -7.00
CA LYS A 8 8.40 -3.53 -7.93
C LYS A 8 6.91 -3.37 -8.27
N LEU A 9 6.07 -3.05 -7.28
CA LEU A 9 4.64 -2.77 -7.49
C LEU A 9 4.43 -1.52 -8.37
N GLU A 10 5.20 -0.45 -8.16
CA GLU A 10 5.13 0.75 -9.00
C GLU A 10 5.56 0.48 -10.46
N ASN A 11 6.56 -0.38 -10.66
CA ASN A 11 6.95 -0.81 -12.01
C ASN A 11 5.85 -1.65 -12.68
N TYR A 12 5.20 -2.54 -11.92
CA TYR A 12 4.05 -3.30 -12.39
C TYR A 12 2.87 -2.38 -12.76
N GLU A 13 2.53 -1.40 -11.92
CA GLU A 13 1.51 -0.39 -12.20
C GLU A 13 1.77 0.33 -13.54
N ARG A 14 3.03 0.72 -13.80
CA ARG A 14 3.42 1.35 -15.07
C ARG A 14 3.30 0.40 -16.26
N SER A 15 3.50 -0.91 -16.09
CA SER A 15 3.24 -1.88 -17.15
C SER A 15 1.75 -2.05 -17.44
N LEU A 16 0.89 -2.01 -16.41
CA LEU A 16 -0.56 -2.11 -16.59
C LEU A 16 -1.14 -0.95 -17.41
N ILE A 17 -0.60 0.26 -17.25
CA ILE A 17 -1.01 1.40 -18.10
C ILE A 17 -0.72 1.12 -19.59
N LYS A 18 0.41 0.46 -19.89
CA LYS A 18 0.76 0.12 -21.27
C LYS A 18 -0.16 -0.95 -21.86
N GLU A 19 -0.63 -1.87 -21.03
CA GLU A 19 -1.50 -2.98 -21.42
C GLU A 19 -2.98 -2.58 -21.53
N HIS A 20 -3.49 -1.85 -20.53
CA HIS A 20 -4.91 -1.53 -20.37
C HIS A 20 -5.27 -0.08 -20.74
N GLY A 21 -4.28 0.76 -21.04
CA GLY A 21 -4.45 2.17 -21.40
C GLY A 21 -4.74 3.11 -20.23
N LYS A 22 -5.60 2.70 -19.29
CA LYS A 22 -5.95 3.49 -18.10
C LYS A 22 -6.18 2.62 -16.88
N ILE A 23 -5.57 3.03 -15.77
CA ILE A 23 -5.85 2.54 -14.41
C ILE A 23 -6.01 3.74 -13.48
N CYS A 24 -6.65 3.53 -12.34
CA CYS A 24 -6.75 4.47 -11.24
C CYS A 24 -6.11 3.84 -10.00
N THR A 25 -5.25 4.59 -9.31
CA THR A 25 -4.55 4.08 -8.13
C THR A 25 -4.88 4.94 -6.93
N ILE A 26 -5.25 4.29 -5.83
CA ILE A 26 -5.48 4.90 -4.53
C ILE A 26 -4.46 4.30 -3.57
N THR A 27 -3.78 5.12 -2.79
CA THR A 27 -2.75 4.66 -1.85
C THR A 27 -2.76 5.48 -0.58
N GLY A 28 -2.37 4.85 0.52
CA GLY A 28 -2.29 5.53 1.80
C GLY A 28 -1.51 4.73 2.84
N PRO A 29 -1.24 5.35 4.00
CA PRO A 29 -0.76 4.65 5.17
C PRO A 29 -1.90 3.88 5.87
N TYR A 30 -1.55 2.88 6.68
CA TYR A 30 -2.44 2.38 7.72
C TYR A 30 -1.76 2.47 9.09
N TYR A 31 -2.62 2.56 10.13
CA TYR A 31 -2.20 2.71 11.51
C TYR A 31 -2.91 1.66 12.37
N GLU A 32 -2.14 0.72 12.88
CA GLU A 32 -2.58 -0.34 13.77
C GLU A 32 -2.22 0.07 15.20
N LYS A 33 -3.23 0.46 16.00
CA LYS A 33 -3.00 0.98 17.37
C LYS A 33 -2.30 -0.02 18.29
N SER A 34 -2.45 -1.31 18.01
CA SER A 34 -1.82 -2.40 18.77
C SER A 34 -0.33 -2.57 18.46
N LEU A 35 0.14 -2.06 17.32
CA LEU A 35 1.53 -2.08 16.88
C LEU A 35 2.12 -0.67 17.01
N ALA A 36 2.47 -0.26 18.22
CA ALA A 36 3.05 1.07 18.43
C ALA A 36 4.38 1.21 17.67
N MET A 37 4.42 2.07 16.65
CA MET A 37 5.64 2.38 15.91
C MET A 37 6.54 3.33 16.71
N VAL A 38 7.86 3.14 16.58
CA VAL A 38 8.86 4.00 17.23
C VAL A 38 8.69 5.44 16.76
N LYS A 39 8.54 6.40 17.70
CA LYS A 39 8.50 7.82 17.38
C LYS A 39 9.81 8.25 16.71
N LEU A 40 9.74 9.11 15.70
CA LEU A 40 10.95 9.68 15.11
C LEU A 40 11.68 10.48 16.18
N THR A 41 12.93 10.09 16.44
CA THR A 41 13.82 10.82 17.33
C THR A 41 14.17 12.14 16.66
N ASN A 42 13.99 13.26 17.37
CA ASN A 42 14.20 14.66 16.91
C ASN A 42 13.07 15.31 16.10
N SER A 43 11.81 14.92 16.32
CA SER A 43 10.67 15.69 15.81
C SER A 43 9.91 16.33 16.97
N ASP A 44 9.83 17.66 16.95
CA ASP A 44 9.07 18.47 17.91
C ASP A 44 7.55 18.42 17.63
N GLU A 45 7.17 17.87 16.47
CA GLU A 45 5.79 17.71 16.04
C GLU A 45 5.19 16.38 16.52
N THR A 46 3.90 16.39 16.87
CA THR A 46 3.16 15.16 17.14
C THR A 46 2.90 14.43 15.83
N HIS A 47 3.55 13.29 15.62
CA HIS A 47 3.42 12.48 14.42
C HIS A 47 3.20 11.00 14.80
N ALA A 48 2.47 10.28 13.96
CA ALA A 48 2.37 8.83 14.01
C ALA A 48 3.11 8.26 12.82
N VAL A 49 4.09 7.39 13.07
CA VAL A 49 4.74 6.62 12.01
C VAL A 49 3.75 5.54 11.55
N PRO A 50 3.40 5.47 10.25
CA PRO A 50 2.53 4.42 9.73
C PRO A 50 3.10 3.03 9.98
N ASN A 51 2.25 2.04 10.26
CA ASN A 51 2.68 0.64 10.36
C ASN A 51 3.09 0.08 8.99
N GLY A 52 2.53 0.64 7.94
CA GLY A 52 2.88 0.32 6.57
C GLY A 52 2.01 1.11 5.59
N TYR A 53 2.00 0.63 4.35
CA TYR A 53 1.34 1.29 3.24
C TYR A 53 0.51 0.31 2.45
N TRP A 54 -0.63 0.79 1.95
CA TRP A 54 -1.49 0.05 1.07
C TRP A 54 -1.65 0.76 -0.27
N LYS A 55 -2.00 -0.02 -1.29
CA LYS A 55 -2.32 0.48 -2.63
C LYS A 55 -3.44 -0.36 -3.22
N ILE A 56 -4.41 0.32 -3.82
CA ILE A 56 -5.48 -0.29 -4.62
C ILE A 56 -5.32 0.19 -6.05
N ILE A 57 -5.33 -0.75 -6.99
CA ILE A 57 -5.30 -0.49 -8.42
C ILE A 57 -6.67 -0.87 -8.99
N LYS A 58 -7.39 0.10 -9.55
CA LYS A 58 -8.70 -0.05 -10.21
C LYS A 58 -8.53 0.05 -11.72
N TYR A 59 -9.02 -0.96 -12.43
CA TYR A 59 -9.00 -1.06 -13.88
C TYR A 59 -10.27 -0.46 -14.49
N ALA A 60 -10.25 -0.20 -15.79
CA ALA A 60 -11.41 0.34 -16.50
C ALA A 60 -12.62 -0.61 -16.55
N ASP A 61 -12.38 -1.92 -16.45
CA ASP A 61 -13.38 -3.00 -16.45
C ASP A 61 -13.94 -3.30 -15.04
N ASN A 62 -13.74 -2.40 -14.08
CA ASN A 62 -14.09 -2.55 -12.66
C ASN A 62 -13.34 -3.65 -11.91
N LYS A 63 -12.34 -4.30 -12.52
CA LYS A 63 -11.41 -5.14 -11.76
C LYS A 63 -10.63 -4.28 -10.76
N VAL A 64 -10.35 -4.85 -9.59
CA VAL A 64 -9.54 -4.21 -8.55
C VAL A 64 -8.46 -5.16 -8.03
N GLU A 65 -7.33 -4.60 -7.60
CA GLU A 65 -6.28 -5.31 -6.89
C GLU A 65 -5.82 -4.51 -5.68
N GLY A 66 -5.80 -5.15 -4.51
CA GLY A 66 -5.30 -4.58 -3.26
C GLY A 66 -3.90 -5.12 -2.90
N TYR A 67 -3.08 -4.25 -2.36
CA TYR A 67 -1.75 -4.57 -1.85
C TYR A 67 -1.51 -3.87 -0.51
N LEU A 68 -0.89 -4.56 0.44
CA LEU A 68 -0.51 -4.06 1.76
C LEU A 68 0.93 -4.50 2.07
N TYR A 69 1.75 -3.57 2.56
CA TYR A 69 3.10 -3.86 3.01
C TYR A 69 3.41 -3.16 4.32
N GLU A 70 3.91 -3.91 5.28
CA GLU A 70 4.43 -3.40 6.55
C GLU A 70 5.79 -2.70 6.32
N GLN A 71 6.15 -1.74 7.18
CA GLN A 71 7.40 -0.99 7.02
C GLN A 71 8.65 -1.89 7.00
N ASP A 72 8.63 -2.98 7.76
CA ASP A 72 9.72 -3.94 7.91
C ASP A 72 9.80 -4.97 6.77
N THR A 73 8.86 -4.93 5.80
CA THR A 73 8.84 -5.83 4.65
C THR A 73 10.24 -5.94 4.01
N PRO A 74 10.83 -7.14 3.90
CA PRO A 74 12.17 -7.32 3.36
C PRO A 74 12.33 -6.75 1.95
N CYS A 75 13.53 -6.26 1.63
CA CYS A 75 13.78 -5.60 0.35
C CYS A 75 13.72 -6.56 -0.85
N ASN A 76 14.02 -7.84 -0.64
CA ASN A 76 14.03 -8.86 -1.69
C ASN A 76 12.65 -9.50 -1.95
N SER A 77 11.64 -9.22 -1.12
CA SER A 77 10.30 -9.79 -1.23
C SER A 77 9.70 -9.59 -2.63
N ASP A 78 8.96 -10.60 -3.10
CA ASP A 78 8.07 -10.46 -4.24
C ASP A 78 6.89 -9.57 -3.83
N PHE A 79 6.54 -8.60 -4.68
CA PHE A 79 5.42 -7.70 -4.42
C PHE A 79 4.09 -8.47 -4.38
N LYS A 80 3.98 -9.58 -5.12
CA LYS A 80 2.75 -10.39 -5.13
C LYS A 80 2.38 -10.96 -3.76
N LEU A 81 3.34 -11.11 -2.85
CA LEU A 81 3.09 -11.60 -1.49
C LEU A 81 2.31 -10.60 -0.63
N GLY A 82 2.34 -9.31 -0.98
CA GLY A 82 1.54 -8.28 -0.30
C GLY A 82 0.10 -8.19 -0.82
N LYS A 83 -0.33 -9.09 -1.71
CA LYS A 83 -1.67 -9.03 -2.29
C LYS A 83 -2.73 -9.39 -1.25
N ILE A 84 -3.72 -8.53 -1.12
CA ILE A 84 -4.80 -8.62 -0.14
C ILE A 84 -6.12 -8.18 -0.78
N SER A 85 -7.26 -8.52 -0.17
CA SER A 85 -8.57 -8.06 -0.65
C SER A 85 -8.76 -6.55 -0.40
N VAL A 86 -9.64 -5.91 -1.17
CA VAL A 86 -9.96 -4.48 -0.98
C VAL A 86 -10.71 -4.29 0.34
N GLU A 87 -11.58 -5.23 0.68
CA GLU A 87 -12.39 -5.27 1.90
C GLU A 87 -11.53 -5.29 3.17
N GLU A 88 -10.40 -6.00 3.13
CA GLU A 88 -9.41 -5.97 4.20
C GLU A 88 -8.76 -4.58 4.31
N ILE A 89 -8.38 -3.95 3.19
CA ILE A 89 -7.81 -2.59 3.18
C ILE A 89 -8.82 -1.56 3.71
N GLU A 90 -10.09 -1.67 3.33
CA GLU A 90 -11.19 -0.84 3.84
C GLU A 90 -11.37 -1.01 5.34
N SER A 91 -11.25 -2.24 5.85
CA SER A 91 -11.33 -2.53 7.29
C SER A 91 -10.20 -1.86 8.08
N PHE A 92 -8.98 -1.84 7.55
CA PHE A 92 -7.83 -1.16 8.19
C PHE A 92 -7.95 0.36 8.15
N THR A 93 -8.50 0.91 7.06
CA THR A 93 -8.51 2.35 6.80
C THR A 93 -9.79 3.03 7.29
N LYS A 94 -10.86 2.27 7.54
CA LYS A 94 -12.22 2.77 7.80
C LYS A 94 -12.75 3.67 6.68
N PHE A 95 -12.28 3.44 5.45
CA PHE A 95 -12.75 4.10 4.24
C PHE A 95 -13.51 3.10 3.37
N ASN A 96 -14.52 3.57 2.64
CA ASN A 96 -15.17 2.81 1.57
C ASN A 96 -14.67 3.33 0.21
N ILE A 97 -14.17 2.43 -0.62
CA ILE A 97 -13.61 2.71 -1.93
C ILE A 97 -14.57 2.12 -2.97
N ASN A 98 -15.65 2.85 -3.26
CA ASN A 98 -16.62 2.54 -4.33
C ASN A 98 -16.10 2.93 -5.72
#